data_AF-A0A1W6MMY0-F1
#
_entry.id   AF-A0A1W6MMY0-F1
#
_cell.length_a   1.000
_cell.length_b   1.000
_cell.length_c   1.000
_cell.angle_alpha   90.00
_cell.angle_beta   90.00
_cell.angle_gamma   90.00
#
_symmetry.space_group_name_H-M   'P 1'
#
loop_
_entity.id
_entity.type
_entity.pdbx_description
1 polymer ?
#
loop_
_entity_poly.entity_id
_entity_poly.type
_entity_poly.pdbx_seq_one_letter_code
_entity_poly.pdbx_strand_id
1 'polypeptide(L)'
;MKTKHFFSAILVIAFLGSLTKTFALNEERYSLDATELSASIASAVQSDSVKADFDAFPNLHPMVVHFPIVLLLLAVVLQLIQLFTLNRTMDWVILLMVGSGFIGAYVAGTFVHPHTEGLTEMAKSVLEQHDKYADWTLWSSALAAVLKIVSLFWVKLKRGFEIAVFVVMAFSAYSVSEAGHYGSQLVYIEGVGPQGNYIETESEEGHEESDGHSH
;
A
#
# COMPACT_ATOMS: atom_id res chain seq x y z
N MET A 1 29.16 -78.26 40.52
CA MET A 1 29.57 -76.84 40.37
C MET A 1 29.14 -76.25 39.02
N LYS A 2 27.83 -76.04 38.73
CA LYS A 2 27.40 -75.47 37.42
C LYS A 2 26.28 -74.41 37.45
N THR A 3 25.66 -74.11 38.59
CA THR A 3 24.49 -73.20 38.65
C THR A 3 24.81 -71.73 38.92
N LYS A 4 26.01 -71.40 39.44
CA LYS A 4 26.38 -70.00 39.76
C LYS A 4 26.77 -69.15 38.53
N HIS A 5 27.18 -69.78 37.42
CA HIS A 5 27.57 -69.06 36.20
C HIS A 5 26.39 -68.61 35.33
N PHE A 6 25.23 -69.30 35.44
CA PHE A 6 24.04 -68.95 34.64
C PHE A 6 23.35 -67.67 35.13
N PHE A 7 23.27 -67.46 36.44
CA PHE A 7 22.65 -66.24 37.01
C PHE A 7 23.51 -64.98 36.78
N SER A 8 24.84 -65.12 36.78
CA SER A 8 25.75 -64.00 36.52
C SER A 8 25.73 -63.54 35.06
N ALA A 9 25.50 -64.45 34.09
CA ALA A 9 25.43 -64.11 32.68
C ALA A 9 24.15 -63.33 32.33
N ILE A 10 23.01 -63.68 32.96
CA ILE A 10 21.73 -63.00 32.74
C ILE A 10 21.75 -61.56 33.29
N LEU A 11 22.40 -61.34 34.46
CA LEU A 11 22.53 -60.00 35.05
C LEU A 11 23.41 -59.06 34.20
N VAL A 12 24.48 -59.57 33.60
CA VAL A 12 25.39 -58.79 32.75
C VAL A 12 24.70 -58.40 31.43
N ILE A 13 23.90 -59.28 30.83
CA ILE A 13 23.15 -58.99 29.59
C ILE A 13 22.06 -57.93 29.84
N ALA A 14 21.36 -58.00 30.98
CA ALA A 14 20.37 -57.01 31.35
C ALA A 14 21.01 -55.62 31.64
N PHE A 15 22.19 -55.58 32.25
CA PHE A 15 22.92 -54.35 32.53
C PHE A 15 23.50 -53.70 31.25
N LEU A 16 24.04 -54.50 30.32
CA LEU A 16 24.48 -54.00 29.01
C LEU A 16 23.30 -53.46 28.18
N GLY A 17 22.14 -54.11 28.22
CA GLY A 17 20.94 -53.64 27.53
C GLY A 17 20.37 -52.33 28.08
N SER A 18 20.58 -52.03 29.36
CA SER A 18 20.17 -50.76 29.97
C SER A 18 21.17 -49.63 29.67
N LEU A 19 22.46 -49.95 29.53
CA LEU A 19 23.51 -48.99 29.21
C LEU A 19 23.45 -48.51 27.75
N THR A 20 23.13 -49.41 26.81
CA THR A 20 22.97 -49.04 25.39
C THR A 20 21.74 -48.15 25.15
N LYS A 21 20.63 -48.41 25.86
CA LYS A 21 19.44 -47.55 25.78
C LYS A 21 19.69 -46.16 26.36
N THR A 22 20.39 -46.06 27.49
CA THR A 22 20.69 -44.76 28.10
C THR A 22 21.66 -43.94 27.24
N PHE A 23 22.61 -44.58 26.56
CA PHE A 23 23.50 -43.91 25.61
C PHE A 23 22.75 -43.43 24.35
N ALA A 24 21.91 -44.27 23.75
CA ALA A 24 21.12 -43.90 22.56
C ALA A 24 20.14 -42.74 22.84
N LEU A 25 19.49 -42.73 24.00
CA LEU A 25 18.62 -41.63 24.40
C LEU A 25 19.39 -40.32 24.68
N ASN A 26 20.65 -40.42 25.13
CA ASN A 26 21.49 -39.26 25.37
C ASN A 26 21.98 -38.64 24.05
N GLU A 27 22.29 -39.47 23.04
CA GLU A 27 22.70 -39.02 21.71
C GLU A 27 21.53 -38.38 20.94
N GLU A 28 20.32 -38.94 21.03
CA GLU A 28 19.11 -38.28 20.50
C GLU A 28 18.82 -36.94 21.21
N ARG A 29 18.93 -36.87 22.54
CA ARG A 29 18.71 -35.61 23.28
C ARG A 29 19.71 -34.52 22.91
N TYR A 30 20.98 -34.86 22.69
CA TYR A 30 21.97 -33.89 22.23
C TYR A 30 21.70 -33.42 20.80
N SER A 31 21.20 -34.31 19.94
CA SER A 31 20.82 -33.95 18.57
C SER A 31 19.58 -33.05 18.50
N LEU A 32 18.60 -33.26 19.39
CA LEU A 32 17.40 -32.41 19.50
C LEU A 32 17.77 -31.02 20.04
N ASP A 33 18.58 -30.94 21.10
CA ASP A 33 19.05 -29.68 21.67
C ASP A 33 19.90 -28.87 20.67
N ALA A 34 20.78 -29.54 19.90
CA ALA A 34 21.54 -28.90 18.84
C ALA A 34 20.65 -28.42 17.68
N THR A 35 19.58 -29.15 17.35
CA THR A 35 18.62 -28.77 16.32
C THR A 35 17.78 -27.58 16.78
N GLU A 36 17.29 -27.57 18.02
CA GLU A 36 16.55 -26.45 18.61
C GLU A 36 17.42 -25.21 18.80
N LEU A 37 18.69 -25.38 19.17
CA LEU A 37 19.67 -24.30 19.24
C LEU A 37 20.00 -23.74 17.84
N SER A 38 20.12 -24.61 16.84
CA SER A 38 20.34 -24.17 15.45
C SER A 38 19.11 -23.47 14.86
N ALA A 39 17.89 -23.91 15.22
CA ALA A 39 16.64 -23.28 14.79
C ALA A 39 16.42 -21.93 15.49
N SER A 40 16.76 -21.81 16.78
CA SER A 40 16.70 -20.54 17.51
C SER A 40 17.77 -19.56 17.08
N ILE A 41 18.99 -20.02 16.77
CA ILE A 41 20.04 -19.18 16.17
C ILE A 41 19.67 -18.78 14.74
N ALA A 42 19.10 -19.67 13.93
CA ALA A 42 18.62 -19.33 12.59
C ALA A 42 17.46 -18.30 12.64
N SER A 43 16.57 -18.40 13.62
CA SER A 43 15.52 -17.40 13.87
C SER A 43 16.08 -16.07 14.40
N ALA A 44 17.19 -16.09 15.15
CA ALA A 44 17.84 -14.90 15.70
C ALA A 44 18.83 -14.23 14.72
N VAL A 45 19.22 -14.90 13.65
CA VAL A 45 20.13 -14.41 12.59
C VAL A 45 19.35 -13.89 11.37
N GLN A 46 18.03 -13.76 11.47
CA GLN A 46 17.27 -12.89 10.58
C GLN A 46 17.79 -11.46 10.81
N SER A 47 18.67 -10.97 9.93
CA SER A 47 19.08 -9.57 9.98
C SER A 47 17.82 -8.75 9.73
N ASP A 48 17.26 -8.16 10.78
CA ASP A 48 16.17 -7.20 10.68
C ASP A 48 16.67 -6.00 9.88
N SER A 49 16.53 -6.10 8.55
CA SER A 49 16.60 -4.96 7.69
C SER A 49 15.46 -4.04 8.13
N VAL A 50 15.82 -2.93 8.79
CA VAL A 50 14.87 -1.88 9.19
C VAL A 50 14.04 -1.41 7.98
N LYS A 51 14.59 -1.55 6.77
CA LYS A 51 13.90 -1.27 5.52
C LYS A 51 13.17 -2.52 5.01
N ALA A 52 11.85 -2.42 4.92
CA ALA A 52 11.05 -3.40 4.20
C ALA A 52 11.27 -3.28 2.68
N ASP A 53 11.30 -4.42 1.99
CA ASP A 53 11.27 -4.47 0.53
C ASP A 53 9.87 -4.15 0.00
N PHE A 54 9.76 -3.79 -1.28
CA PHE A 54 8.47 -3.41 -1.89
C PHE A 54 7.44 -4.55 -1.86
N ASP A 55 7.90 -5.81 -1.91
CA ASP A 55 7.04 -6.99 -1.87
C ASP A 55 6.41 -7.24 -0.49
N ALA A 56 6.91 -6.57 0.56
CA ALA A 56 6.35 -6.66 1.90
C ALA A 56 5.09 -5.79 2.07
N PHE A 57 4.79 -4.88 1.14
CA PHE A 57 3.60 -4.04 1.23
C PHE A 57 2.39 -4.73 0.59
N PRO A 58 1.27 -4.89 1.33
CA PRO A 58 0.09 -5.58 0.81
C PRO A 58 -0.62 -4.81 -0.31
N ASN A 59 -0.37 -3.50 -0.43
CA ASN A 59 -0.93 -2.68 -1.49
C ASN A 59 0.01 -1.53 -1.87
N LEU A 60 0.52 -1.55 -3.10
CA LEU A 60 1.36 -0.48 -3.65
C LEU A 60 0.53 0.67 -4.26
N HIS A 61 -0.79 0.49 -4.38
CA HIS A 61 -1.69 1.43 -5.04
C HIS A 61 -1.58 2.85 -4.47
N PRO A 62 -1.62 3.07 -3.14
CA PRO A 62 -1.46 4.40 -2.57
C PRO A 62 -0.14 5.06 -2.97
N MET A 63 0.95 4.30 -3.06
CA MET A 63 2.26 4.84 -3.41
C MET A 63 2.30 5.41 -4.83
N VAL A 64 1.58 4.78 -5.77
CA VAL A 64 1.57 5.20 -7.17
C VAL A 64 0.55 6.31 -7.42
N VAL A 65 -0.64 6.26 -6.80
CA VAL A 65 -1.74 7.21 -7.08
C VAL A 65 -1.49 8.63 -6.59
N HIS A 66 -0.62 8.84 -5.59
CA HIS A 66 -0.30 10.20 -5.14
C HIS A 66 0.41 11.04 -6.22
N PHE A 67 1.21 10.39 -7.09
CA PHE A 67 1.89 11.11 -8.17
C PHE A 67 0.88 11.70 -9.17
N PRO A 68 -0.06 10.94 -9.77
CA PRO A 68 -1.13 11.50 -10.60
C PRO A 68 -1.93 12.60 -9.93
N ILE A 69 -2.33 12.42 -8.66
CA ILE A 69 -3.12 13.42 -7.93
C ILE A 69 -2.39 14.78 -7.95
N VAL A 70 -1.15 14.81 -7.48
CA VAL A 70 -0.39 16.07 -7.36
C VAL A 70 -0.05 16.65 -8.75
N LEU A 71 0.35 15.80 -9.70
CA LEU A 71 0.76 16.27 -11.03
C LEU A 71 -0.41 16.86 -11.83
N LEU A 72 -1.59 16.26 -11.77
CA LEU A 72 -2.78 16.76 -12.47
C LEU A 72 -3.32 18.05 -11.84
N LEU A 73 -3.30 18.14 -10.49
CA LEU A 73 -3.62 19.38 -9.79
C LEU A 73 -2.63 20.51 -10.12
N LEU A 74 -1.33 20.21 -10.18
CA LEU A 74 -0.33 21.20 -10.55
C LEU A 74 -0.47 21.62 -12.02
N ALA A 75 -0.80 20.68 -12.92
CA ALA A 75 -1.01 20.98 -14.33
C ALA A 75 -2.13 22.01 -14.55
N VAL A 76 -3.27 21.88 -13.86
CA VAL A 76 -4.36 22.85 -13.99
C VAL A 76 -4.00 24.23 -13.44
N VAL A 77 -3.25 24.31 -12.34
CA VAL A 77 -2.76 25.58 -11.78
C VAL A 77 -1.80 26.27 -12.75
N LEU A 78 -0.85 25.52 -13.32
CA LEU A 78 0.08 26.06 -14.32
C LEU A 78 -0.63 26.49 -15.60
N GLN A 79 -1.62 25.72 -16.06
CA GLN A 79 -2.45 26.08 -17.21
C GLN A 79 -3.25 27.36 -16.94
N LEU A 80 -3.79 27.54 -15.73
CA LEU A 80 -4.46 28.78 -15.34
C LEU A 80 -3.50 29.98 -15.39
N ILE A 81 -2.29 29.84 -14.84
CA ILE A 81 -1.25 30.88 -14.90
C ILE A 81 -0.89 31.19 -16.36
N GLN A 82 -0.83 30.17 -17.23
CA GLN A 82 -0.52 30.35 -18.63
C GLN A 82 -1.60 31.14 -19.39
N LEU A 83 -2.88 31.05 -19.00
CA LEU A 83 -3.93 31.85 -19.62
C LEU A 83 -3.68 33.36 -19.48
N PHE A 84 -3.02 33.78 -18.40
CA PHE A 84 -2.68 35.18 -18.15
C PHE A 84 -1.31 35.58 -18.72
N THR A 85 -0.33 34.68 -18.64
CA THR A 85 1.04 34.99 -19.09
C THR A 85 1.27 34.74 -20.59
N LEU A 86 0.50 33.85 -21.21
CA LEU A 86 0.64 33.37 -22.59
C LEU A 86 2.10 33.05 -22.96
N ASN A 87 2.83 32.42 -22.03
CA ASN A 87 4.22 32.06 -22.23
C ASN A 87 4.34 30.63 -22.81
N ARG A 88 5.06 30.52 -23.94
CA ARG A 88 5.27 29.26 -24.66
C ARG A 88 6.18 28.28 -23.94
N THR A 89 7.08 28.75 -23.09
CA THR A 89 7.93 27.87 -22.28
C THR A 89 7.11 27.05 -21.30
N MET A 90 5.97 27.57 -20.83
CA MET A 90 5.09 26.84 -19.92
C MET A 90 4.36 25.68 -20.59
N ASP A 91 4.17 25.69 -21.92
CA ASP A 91 3.50 24.59 -22.63
C ASP A 91 4.19 23.25 -22.40
N TRP A 92 5.52 23.24 -22.45
CA TRP A 92 6.32 22.04 -22.22
C TRP A 92 6.20 21.55 -20.78
N VAL A 93 6.26 22.47 -19.81
CA VAL A 93 6.13 22.11 -18.39
C VAL A 93 4.73 21.55 -18.11
N ILE A 94 3.68 22.22 -18.59
CA ILE A 94 2.29 21.78 -18.44
C ILE A 94 2.09 20.42 -19.10
N LEU A 95 2.62 20.23 -20.31
CA LEU A 95 2.56 18.96 -21.03
C LEU A 95 3.26 17.83 -20.24
N LEU A 96 4.44 18.10 -19.67
CA LEU A 96 5.13 17.13 -18.83
C LEU A 96 4.32 16.78 -17.58
N MET A 97 3.68 17.76 -16.94
CA MET A 97 2.86 17.52 -15.74
C MET A 97 1.62 16.69 -16.07
N VAL A 98 0.80 17.13 -17.04
CA VAL A 98 -0.42 16.39 -17.41
C VAL A 98 -0.11 15.03 -18.03
N GLY A 99 0.96 14.95 -18.83
CA GLY A 99 1.39 13.71 -19.48
C GLY A 99 1.91 12.69 -18.47
N SER A 100 2.75 13.11 -17.52
CA SER A 100 3.24 12.24 -16.45
C SER A 100 2.11 11.85 -15.49
N GLY A 101 1.19 12.78 -15.20
CA GLY A 101 -0.02 12.49 -14.42
C GLY A 101 -0.91 11.44 -15.08
N PHE A 102 -1.15 11.55 -16.39
CA PHE A 102 -1.88 10.54 -17.17
C PHE A 102 -1.17 9.18 -17.14
N ILE A 103 0.14 9.15 -17.40
CA ILE A 103 0.92 7.89 -17.38
C ILE A 103 0.84 7.25 -16.00
N GLY A 104 1.00 8.03 -14.93
CA GLY A 104 0.88 7.52 -13.56
C GLY A 104 -0.53 6.98 -13.26
N ALA A 105 -1.58 7.66 -13.72
CA ALA A 105 -2.96 7.21 -13.53
C ALA A 105 -3.22 5.89 -14.28
N TYR A 106 -2.72 5.79 -15.51
CA TYR A 106 -2.79 4.56 -16.30
C TYR A 106 -2.07 3.41 -15.62
N VAL A 107 -0.87 3.67 -15.09
CA VAL A 107 -0.09 2.65 -14.37
C VAL A 107 -0.81 2.19 -13.11
N ALA A 108 -1.33 3.14 -12.31
CA ALA A 108 -2.06 2.83 -11.09
C ALA A 108 -3.31 1.99 -11.35
N GLY A 109 -4.11 2.36 -12.36
CA GLY A 109 -5.35 1.66 -12.69
C GLY A 109 -5.13 0.28 -13.32
N THR A 110 -4.03 0.08 -14.05
CA THR A 110 -3.81 -1.17 -14.82
C THR A 110 -2.96 -2.19 -14.07
N PHE A 111 -1.90 -1.75 -13.39
CA PHE A 111 -0.88 -2.67 -12.84
C PHE A 111 -0.94 -2.83 -11.32
N VAL A 112 -1.67 -1.95 -10.62
CA VAL A 112 -1.65 -1.89 -9.15
C VAL A 112 -3.07 -1.90 -8.58
N HIS A 113 -4.01 -2.57 -9.25
CA HIS A 113 -5.40 -2.62 -8.79
C HIS A 113 -5.53 -3.54 -7.56
N PRO A 114 -6.13 -3.07 -6.45
CA PRO A 114 -6.35 -3.93 -5.28
C PRO A 114 -7.41 -5.00 -5.57
N HIS A 115 -7.26 -6.17 -4.95
CA HIS A 115 -8.29 -7.20 -4.92
C HIS A 115 -9.27 -6.90 -3.79
N THR A 116 -10.53 -6.68 -4.14
CA THR A 116 -11.59 -6.29 -3.19
C THR A 116 -12.67 -7.36 -3.15
N GLU A 117 -12.41 -8.47 -2.46
CA GLU A 117 -13.39 -9.53 -2.22
C GLU A 117 -14.07 -9.36 -0.85
N GLY A 118 -15.34 -9.76 -0.73
CA GLY A 118 -16.05 -9.80 0.57
C GLY A 118 -16.50 -8.45 1.14
N LEU A 119 -16.53 -7.38 0.33
CA LEU A 119 -16.96 -6.05 0.75
C LEU A 119 -18.45 -5.98 1.16
N THR A 120 -18.76 -5.07 2.09
CA THR A 120 -20.15 -4.67 2.41
C THR A 120 -20.79 -4.00 1.18
N GLU A 121 -22.12 -3.97 1.10
CA GLU A 121 -22.81 -3.30 -0.01
C GLU A 121 -22.49 -1.80 -0.07
N MET A 122 -22.30 -1.14 1.08
CA MET A 122 -21.87 0.26 1.14
C MET A 122 -20.46 0.43 0.58
N ALA A 123 -19.50 -0.38 1.05
CA ALA A 123 -18.11 -0.32 0.58
C ALA A 123 -17.99 -0.57 -0.93
N LYS A 124 -18.80 -1.48 -1.50
CA LYS A 124 -18.87 -1.70 -2.96
C LYS A 124 -19.36 -0.46 -3.70
N SER A 125 -20.40 0.22 -3.20
CA SER A 125 -20.93 1.43 -3.83
C SER A 125 -19.93 2.59 -3.78
N VAL A 126 -19.20 2.73 -2.67
CA VAL A 126 -18.09 3.70 -2.57
C VAL A 126 -16.98 3.37 -3.57
N LEU A 127 -16.62 2.09 -3.69
CA LEU A 127 -15.60 1.63 -4.64
C LEU A 127 -16.02 1.87 -6.09
N GLU A 128 -17.27 1.59 -6.46
CA GLU A 128 -17.79 1.89 -7.81
C GLU A 128 -17.66 3.39 -8.13
N GLN A 129 -17.93 4.24 -7.15
CA GLN A 129 -17.80 5.68 -7.34
C GLN A 129 -16.34 6.13 -7.43
N HIS A 130 -15.43 5.52 -6.65
CA HIS A 130 -13.98 5.70 -6.78
C HIS A 130 -13.50 5.34 -8.19
N ASP A 131 -13.84 4.14 -8.67
CA ASP A 131 -13.43 3.63 -9.98
C ASP A 131 -13.96 4.50 -11.11
N LYS A 132 -15.22 4.93 -11.02
CA LYS A 132 -15.82 5.87 -11.98
C LYS A 132 -15.05 7.18 -12.10
N TYR A 133 -14.66 7.78 -10.97
CA TYR A 133 -13.88 9.02 -10.98
C TYR A 133 -12.42 8.78 -11.40
N ALA A 134 -11.84 7.62 -11.10
CA ALA A 134 -10.54 7.20 -11.60
C ALA A 134 -10.54 7.07 -13.14
N ASP A 135 -11.58 6.45 -13.70
CA ASP A 135 -11.77 6.35 -15.15
C ASP A 135 -11.94 7.72 -15.80
N TRP A 136 -12.77 8.60 -15.22
CA TRP A 136 -12.91 9.96 -15.70
C TRP A 136 -11.59 10.73 -15.64
N THR A 137 -10.79 10.53 -14.60
CA THR A 137 -9.44 11.09 -14.49
C THR A 137 -8.55 10.60 -15.62
N LEU A 138 -8.52 9.30 -15.89
CA LEU A 138 -7.69 8.68 -16.91
C LEU A 138 -8.03 9.25 -18.30
N TRP A 139 -9.30 9.22 -18.69
CA TRP A 139 -9.72 9.67 -20.02
C TRP A 139 -9.61 11.18 -20.20
N SER A 140 -9.95 11.96 -19.19
CA SER A 140 -9.84 13.42 -19.26
C SER A 140 -8.39 13.91 -19.25
N SER A 141 -7.50 13.29 -18.48
CA SER A 141 -6.06 13.62 -18.50
C SER A 141 -5.41 13.23 -19.83
N ALA A 142 -5.80 12.09 -20.40
CA ALA A 142 -5.38 11.69 -21.75
C ALA A 142 -5.81 12.73 -22.79
N LEU A 143 -7.07 13.14 -22.78
CA LEU A 143 -7.60 14.16 -23.67
C LEU A 143 -6.88 15.50 -23.46
N ALA A 144 -6.67 15.92 -22.21
CA ALA A 144 -5.94 17.15 -21.89
C ALA A 144 -4.50 17.12 -22.42
N ALA A 145 -3.79 16.00 -22.28
CA ALA A 145 -2.45 15.82 -22.82
C ALA A 145 -2.43 15.94 -24.35
N VAL A 146 -3.36 15.27 -25.04
CA VAL A 146 -3.51 15.38 -26.50
C VAL A 146 -3.82 16.82 -26.93
N LEU A 147 -4.77 17.48 -26.27
CA LEU A 147 -5.10 18.88 -26.56
C LEU A 147 -3.90 19.80 -26.32
N LYS A 148 -3.10 19.53 -25.28
CA LYS A 148 -1.90 20.32 -25.01
C LYS A 148 -0.82 20.13 -26.07
N ILE A 149 -0.62 18.91 -26.56
CA ILE A 149 0.25 18.61 -27.72
C ILE A 149 -0.24 19.40 -28.94
N VAL A 150 -1.56 19.36 -29.23
CA VAL A 150 -2.15 20.12 -30.34
C VAL A 150 -1.91 21.61 -30.18
N SER A 151 -1.99 22.16 -28.96
CA SER A 151 -1.69 23.57 -28.74
C SER A 151 -0.24 23.92 -29.05
N LEU A 152 0.70 23.09 -28.58
CA LEU A 152 2.13 23.33 -28.69
C LEU A 152 2.60 23.39 -30.16
N PHE A 153 2.08 22.49 -31.00
CA PHE A 153 2.52 22.33 -32.38
C PHE A 153 1.64 23.05 -33.42
N TRP A 154 0.31 23.06 -33.26
CA TRP A 154 -0.61 23.58 -34.28
C TRP A 154 -1.26 24.91 -33.92
N VAL A 155 -1.82 25.05 -32.71
CA VAL A 155 -2.65 26.21 -32.36
C VAL A 155 -1.83 27.41 -31.87
N LYS A 156 -0.69 27.17 -31.22
CA LYS A 156 0.30 28.17 -30.79
C LYS A 156 -0.31 29.27 -29.89
N LEU A 157 -0.85 28.88 -28.73
CA LEU A 157 -1.35 29.80 -27.67
C LEU A 157 -2.55 30.69 -28.03
N LYS A 158 -3.47 30.22 -28.89
CA LYS A 158 -4.75 30.93 -29.06
C LYS A 158 -5.55 30.84 -27.77
N ARG A 159 -5.84 31.99 -27.15
CA ARG A 159 -6.59 32.09 -25.87
C ARG A 159 -7.82 31.19 -25.81
N GLY A 160 -8.68 31.23 -26.83
CA GLY A 160 -9.91 30.42 -26.84
C GLY A 160 -9.65 28.93 -26.78
N PHE A 161 -8.58 28.45 -27.42
CA PHE A 161 -8.18 27.04 -27.36
C PHE A 161 -7.58 26.69 -26.01
N GLU A 162 -6.69 27.53 -25.46
CA GLU A 162 -6.12 27.31 -24.12
C GLU A 162 -7.17 27.30 -23.01
N ILE A 163 -8.26 28.07 -23.15
CA ILE A 163 -9.42 28.01 -22.25
C ILE A 163 -10.09 26.64 -22.34
N ALA A 164 -10.27 26.09 -23.54
CA ALA A 164 -10.82 24.75 -23.71
C ALA A 164 -9.90 23.68 -23.07
N VAL A 165 -8.57 23.79 -23.28
CA VAL A 165 -7.59 22.91 -22.61
C VAL A 165 -7.70 23.02 -21.09
N PHE A 166 -7.80 24.24 -20.56
CA PHE A 166 -7.96 24.49 -19.13
C PHE A 166 -9.22 23.82 -18.57
N VAL A 167 -10.37 23.93 -19.25
CA VAL A 167 -11.62 23.30 -18.81
C VAL A 167 -11.47 21.78 -18.72
N VAL A 168 -10.84 21.14 -19.70
CA VAL A 168 -10.60 19.69 -19.68
C VAL A 168 -9.63 19.31 -18.55
N MET A 169 -8.55 20.08 -18.34
CA MET A 169 -7.64 19.86 -17.21
C MET A 169 -8.32 20.06 -15.85
N ALA A 170 -9.18 21.06 -15.72
CA ALA A 170 -9.95 21.31 -14.51
C ALA A 170 -10.93 20.17 -14.20
N PHE A 171 -11.56 19.61 -15.23
CA PHE A 171 -12.39 18.41 -15.06
C PHE A 171 -11.58 17.19 -14.62
N SER A 172 -10.35 17.03 -15.15
CA SER A 172 -9.43 15.98 -14.71
C SER A 172 -9.00 16.15 -13.25
N ALA A 173 -8.63 17.37 -12.86
CA ALA A 173 -8.29 17.75 -11.49
C ALA A 173 -9.45 17.52 -10.50
N TYR A 174 -10.68 17.86 -10.91
CA TYR A 174 -11.87 17.56 -10.13
C TYR A 174 -12.07 16.05 -9.96
N SER A 175 -12.03 15.31 -11.06
CA SER A 175 -12.24 13.85 -11.06
C SER A 175 -11.22 13.14 -10.18
N VAL A 176 -9.94 13.53 -10.24
CA VAL A 176 -8.90 12.88 -9.43
C VAL A 176 -9.03 13.19 -7.95
N SER A 177 -9.54 14.39 -7.61
CA SER A 177 -9.83 14.78 -6.23
C SER A 177 -10.98 13.96 -5.66
N GLU A 178 -12.05 13.76 -6.43
CA GLU A 178 -13.17 12.90 -6.04
C GLU A 178 -12.74 11.44 -5.90
N ALA A 179 -11.96 10.90 -6.84
CA ALA A 179 -11.39 9.57 -6.71
C ALA A 179 -10.57 9.43 -5.41
N GLY A 180 -9.72 10.42 -5.10
CA GLY A 180 -9.00 10.47 -3.83
C GLY A 180 -9.91 10.51 -2.60
N HIS A 181 -11.02 11.26 -2.67
CA HIS A 181 -12.00 11.35 -1.59
C HIS A 181 -12.64 9.99 -1.30
N TYR A 182 -13.23 9.33 -2.30
CA TYR A 182 -13.81 7.99 -2.12
C TYR A 182 -12.75 6.95 -1.74
N GLY A 183 -11.52 7.09 -2.23
CA GLY A 183 -10.39 6.24 -1.82
C GLY A 183 -10.08 6.39 -0.33
N SER A 184 -10.08 7.61 0.19
CA SER A 184 -9.90 7.86 1.62
C SER A 184 -11.07 7.32 2.47
N GLN A 185 -12.31 7.45 1.98
CA GLN A 185 -13.49 6.89 2.63
C GLN A 185 -13.41 5.36 2.71
N LEU A 186 -12.98 4.70 1.62
CA LEU A 186 -12.79 3.24 1.61
C LEU A 186 -11.83 2.80 2.71
N VAL A 187 -10.70 3.49 2.86
CA VAL A 187 -9.68 3.13 3.83
C VAL A 187 -10.11 3.47 5.26
N TYR A 188 -10.58 4.69 5.52
CA TYR A 188 -10.78 5.18 6.89
C TYR A 188 -12.19 4.96 7.47
N ILE A 189 -13.20 4.77 6.62
CA ILE A 189 -14.60 4.59 7.06
C ILE A 189 -15.07 3.16 6.80
N GLU A 190 -14.86 2.66 5.58
CA GLU A 190 -15.37 1.33 5.17
C GLU A 190 -14.43 0.17 5.53
N GLY A 191 -13.24 0.46 6.07
CA GLY A 191 -12.30 -0.57 6.52
C GLY A 191 -11.51 -1.27 5.40
N VAL A 192 -11.60 -0.79 4.16
CA VAL A 192 -11.04 -1.40 2.95
C VAL A 192 -9.62 -0.88 2.71
N GLY A 193 -8.67 -1.43 3.46
CA GLY A 193 -7.25 -1.09 3.35
C GLY A 193 -6.50 -1.27 4.68
N PRO A 194 -5.19 -0.95 4.71
CA PRO A 194 -4.41 -0.98 5.95
C PRO A 194 -5.01 -0.02 6.97
N GLN A 195 -5.68 -0.55 7.99
CA GLN A 195 -6.23 0.26 9.08
C GLN A 195 -5.09 0.81 9.92
N GLY A 196 -5.06 2.13 10.10
CA GLY A 196 -4.14 2.80 11.01
C GLY A 196 -4.55 2.55 12.45
N ASN A 197 -4.22 1.38 13.01
CA ASN A 197 -4.60 0.98 14.38
C ASN A 197 -4.02 1.84 15.52
N TYR A 198 -3.40 2.99 15.21
CA TYR A 198 -2.71 3.86 16.16
C TYR A 198 -2.85 5.36 15.82
N ILE A 199 -3.88 5.73 15.05
CA ILE A 199 -4.19 7.15 14.82
C ILE A 199 -5.12 7.62 15.94
N GLU A 200 -4.65 8.58 16.75
CA GLU A 200 -5.49 9.24 17.75
C GLU A 200 -6.64 9.98 17.04
N THR A 201 -7.88 9.66 17.41
CA THR A 201 -9.05 10.43 16.99
C THR A 201 -9.19 11.64 17.89
N GLU A 202 -9.05 12.86 17.35
CA GLU A 202 -9.12 14.14 18.08
C GLU A 202 -10.47 14.45 18.77
N SER A 203 -11.40 13.49 18.86
CA SER A 203 -12.79 13.71 19.28
C SER A 203 -13.10 13.43 20.76
N GLU A 204 -12.11 13.24 21.64
CA GLU A 204 -12.34 12.98 23.07
C GLU A 204 -11.78 14.04 24.04
N GLU A 205 -11.55 15.28 23.60
CA GLU A 205 -11.28 16.40 24.52
C GLU A 205 -12.31 17.52 24.36
N GLY A 206 -13.35 17.49 25.18
CA GLY A 206 -14.16 18.68 25.47
C GLY A 206 -15.67 18.47 25.57
N HIS A 207 -16.15 17.82 26.62
CA HIS A 207 -17.40 18.18 27.31
C HIS A 207 -17.52 17.42 28.64
N GLU A 208 -16.67 17.76 29.61
CA GLU A 208 -17.05 17.68 31.02
C GLU A 208 -17.47 19.09 31.44
N GLU A 209 -18.74 19.44 31.22
CA GLU A 209 -19.35 20.60 31.88
C GLU A 209 -20.05 20.10 33.15
N SER A 210 -19.37 20.39 34.26
CA SER A 210 -19.88 20.32 35.62
C SER A 210 -21.16 21.14 35.74
N ASP A 211 -22.27 20.50 36.11
CA ASP A 211 -23.35 21.17 36.85
C ASP A 211 -23.88 20.29 37.97
N GLY A 212 -23.27 20.48 39.15
CA GLY A 212 -23.86 20.12 40.42
C GLY A 212 -24.86 21.20 40.84
N HIS A 213 -26.16 20.87 40.81
CA HIS A 213 -27.17 21.68 41.47
C HIS A 213 -27.51 21.11 42.84
N SER A 214 -27.06 21.84 43.86
CA SER A 214 -27.65 21.87 45.19
C SER A 214 -29.03 22.56 45.15
N HIS A 215 -30.05 21.92 45.71
CA HIS A 215 -31.00 22.51 46.67
C HIS A 215 -31.84 21.42 47.33
#